data_AF-Q4T5B1-F1
#
_entry.id   AF-Q4T5B1-F1
#
_cell.length_a   1.000
_cell.length_b   1.000
_cell.length_c   1.000
_cell.angle_alpha   90.00
_cell.angle_beta   90.00
_cell.angle_gamma   90.00
#
_symmetry.space_group_name_H-M   'P 1'
#
loop_
_entity.id
_entity.type
_entity.pdbx_description
1 polymer ?
#
loop_
_entity_poly.entity_id
_entity_poly.type
_entity_poly.pdbx_seq_one_letter_code
_entity_poly.pdbx_strand_id
1 'polypeptide(L)'
;MMSSVGILRRWTFGNPSCIHFCRNISLSHVREKKRWEKSYSLLMLRKLKIDGPPSPKHRSQKPHWDYNAEVQAFSSRLNESFILELLKTAFVNPCYLQAELAR
;
A
#
# COMPACT_ATOMS: atom_id res chain seq x y z
N MET A 1 -69.58 -1.95 33.04
CA MET A 1 -68.74 -3.03 32.51
C MET A 1 -67.43 -3.02 33.28
N MET A 2 -67.20 -4.07 34.06
CA MET A 2 -65.98 -4.31 34.82
C MET A 2 -64.88 -4.75 33.85
N SER A 3 -63.73 -4.07 33.87
CA SER A 3 -62.48 -4.67 33.41
C SER A 3 -61.49 -4.61 34.57
N SER A 4 -61.34 -5.78 35.17
CA SER A 4 -60.44 -6.13 36.24
C SER A 4 -59.00 -6.33 35.72
N VAL A 5 -58.04 -5.91 36.55
CA VAL A 5 -56.82 -6.66 36.93
C VAL A 5 -55.79 -6.95 35.80
N GLY A 6 -54.49 -6.74 35.96
CA GLY A 6 -53.72 -6.40 37.14
C GLY A 6 -52.24 -6.26 36.80
N ILE A 7 -51.57 -5.50 37.66
CA ILE A 7 -50.12 -5.47 37.80
C ILE A 7 -49.68 -6.84 38.33
N LEU A 8 -48.78 -7.55 37.64
CA LEU A 8 -48.00 -8.61 38.27
C LEU A 8 -46.50 -8.38 38.11
N ARG A 9 -45.85 -8.57 39.26
CA ARG A 9 -44.48 -8.24 39.61
C ARG A 9 -43.50 -9.30 39.08
N ARG A 10 -42.29 -8.82 38.78
CA ARG A 10 -40.99 -9.32 39.28
C ARG A 10 -40.60 -10.79 39.07
N TRP A 11 -39.55 -10.96 38.27
CA TRP A 11 -38.37 -11.84 38.41
C TRP A 11 -38.45 -13.03 39.36
N THR A 12 -38.13 -14.24 38.86
CA THR A 12 -37.19 -15.18 39.50
C THR A 12 -36.80 -16.36 38.58
N PHE A 13 -35.49 -16.60 38.49
CA PHE A 13 -34.76 -17.89 38.41
C PHE A 13 -34.98 -18.90 37.25
N GLY A 14 -33.95 -19.02 36.39
CA GLY A 14 -33.10 -20.23 36.45
C GLY A 14 -33.31 -21.42 35.47
N ASN A 15 -32.65 -21.33 34.30
CA ASN A 15 -31.87 -22.40 33.59
C ASN A 15 -32.60 -23.65 33.03
N PRO A 16 -31.99 -24.50 32.16
CA PRO A 16 -30.65 -24.47 31.54
C PRO A 16 -30.60 -24.93 30.05
N SER A 17 -29.90 -24.21 29.17
CA SER A 17 -29.09 -24.76 28.05
C SER A 17 -28.92 -23.76 26.89
N CYS A 18 -28.21 -22.66 27.12
CA CYS A 18 -27.42 -22.08 26.05
C CYS A 18 -25.98 -22.14 26.52
N ILE A 19 -25.38 -23.32 26.32
CA ILE A 19 -23.97 -23.56 26.59
C ILE A 19 -23.19 -22.46 25.88
N HIS A 20 -22.49 -21.67 26.69
CA HIS A 20 -21.41 -20.79 26.30
C HIS A 20 -20.45 -21.57 25.41
N PHE A 21 -20.67 -21.54 24.10
CA PHE A 21 -19.63 -21.87 23.17
C PHE A 21 -18.85 -20.60 22.88
N CYS A 22 -18.18 -20.09 23.92
CA CYS A 22 -16.97 -19.34 23.72
C CYS A 22 -15.94 -20.33 23.15
N ARG A 23 -16.01 -20.58 21.83
CA ARG A 23 -14.80 -20.94 21.11
C ARG A 23 -13.89 -19.74 21.30
N ASN A 24 -12.94 -19.90 22.22
CA ASN A 24 -11.82 -19.00 22.43
C ASN A 24 -10.97 -19.00 21.17
N ILE A 25 -11.48 -18.42 20.09
CA ILE A 25 -10.64 -17.98 18.99
C ILE A 25 -10.05 -16.70 19.53
N SER A 26 -8.88 -16.82 20.17
CA SER A 26 -8.00 -15.68 20.35
C SER A 26 -7.59 -15.23 18.94
N LEU A 27 -8.44 -14.42 18.31
CA LEU A 27 -8.04 -13.64 17.15
C LEU A 27 -7.07 -12.60 17.68
N SER A 28 -5.81 -12.98 17.84
CA SER A 28 -4.69 -12.04 17.83
C SER A 28 -4.58 -11.49 16.41
N HIS A 29 -5.61 -10.77 15.96
CA HIS A 29 -5.50 -9.91 14.81
C HIS A 29 -4.63 -8.74 15.25
N VAL A 30 -3.33 -8.99 15.27
CA VAL A 30 -2.32 -7.95 15.36
C VAL A 30 -2.52 -7.11 14.11
N ARG A 31 -3.26 -6.02 14.26
CA ARG A 31 -3.40 -5.04 13.20
C ARG A 31 -2.03 -4.38 13.05
N GLU A 32 -1.40 -4.60 11.91
CA GLU A 32 -0.12 -3.95 11.57
C GLU A 32 -0.23 -2.43 11.75
N LYS A 33 -1.38 -1.85 11.35
CA LYS A 33 -1.66 -0.42 11.45
C LYS A 33 -2.52 -0.07 12.67
N LYS A 34 -2.13 0.98 13.38
CA LYS A 34 -2.83 1.44 14.58
C LYS A 34 -4.13 2.16 14.19
N ARG A 35 -5.21 1.96 14.96
CA ARG A 35 -6.53 2.58 14.69
C ARG A 35 -6.48 4.10 14.63
N TRP A 36 -5.64 4.74 15.44
CA TRP A 36 -5.49 6.19 15.48
C TRP A 36 -4.83 6.76 14.21
N GLU A 37 -4.08 5.95 13.46
CA GLU A 37 -3.43 6.35 12.19
C GLU A 37 -4.46 6.57 11.07
N LYS A 38 -5.65 5.96 11.18
CA LYS A 38 -6.68 5.95 10.14
C LYS A 38 -7.11 7.36 9.70
N SER A 39 -7.26 8.29 10.63
CA SER A 39 -7.67 9.67 10.31
C SER A 39 -6.62 10.36 9.44
N TYR A 40 -5.36 10.26 9.82
CA TYR A 40 -4.23 10.79 9.06
C TYR A 40 -4.11 10.14 7.68
N SER A 41 -4.19 8.81 7.58
CA SER A 41 -4.14 8.11 6.29
C SER A 41 -5.28 8.54 5.35
N LEU A 42 -6.50 8.69 5.86
CA LEU A 42 -7.64 9.15 5.06
C LEU A 42 -7.46 10.59 4.56
N LEU A 43 -6.90 11.48 5.37
CA LEU A 43 -6.58 12.84 4.96
C LEU A 43 -5.53 12.86 3.84
N MET A 44 -4.47 12.06 3.97
CA MET A 44 -3.43 11.96 2.93
C MET A 44 -3.95 11.38 1.62
N LEU A 45 -4.80 10.35 1.68
CA LEU A 45 -5.46 9.80 0.49
C LEU A 45 -6.36 10.82 -0.21
N ARG A 46 -7.05 11.67 0.55
CA ARG A 46 -7.86 12.77 -0.02
C ARG A 46 -7.00 13.81 -0.72
N LYS A 47 -5.86 14.19 -0.13
CA LYS A 47 -4.89 15.10 -0.78
C LYS A 47 -4.38 14.53 -2.11
N LEU A 48 -3.94 13.27 -2.12
CA LEU A 48 -3.49 12.60 -3.34
C LEU A 48 -4.57 12.51 -4.44
N LYS A 49 -5.84 12.35 -4.06
CA LYS A 49 -6.95 12.34 -5.02
C LYS A 49 -7.15 13.71 -5.68
N ILE A 50 -6.90 14.79 -4.95
CA ILE A 50 -7.01 16.17 -5.45
C ILE A 50 -5.77 16.54 -6.27
N ASP A 51 -4.58 16.23 -5.77
CA ASP A 51 -3.30 16.60 -6.40
C ASP A 51 -3.00 15.78 -7.67
N GLY A 52 -3.67 14.63 -7.83
CA GLY A 52 -3.47 13.74 -8.97
C GLY A 52 -2.17 12.92 -8.87
N PRO A 53 -1.91 12.05 -9.87
CA PRO A 53 -0.66 11.31 -9.90
C PRO A 53 0.51 12.27 -10.09
N PRO A 54 1.61 12.12 -9.33
CA PRO A 54 2.79 12.94 -9.55
C PRO A 54 3.35 12.70 -10.95
N SER A 55 3.90 13.74 -11.57
CA SER A 55 4.56 13.60 -12.87
C SER A 55 5.59 12.48 -12.83
N PRO A 56 5.66 11.64 -13.88
CA PRO A 56 6.56 10.51 -13.90
C PRO A 56 8.00 11.02 -13.85
N LYS A 57 8.73 10.60 -12.82
CA LYS A 57 10.18 10.85 -12.70
C LYS A 57 10.96 9.83 -13.52
N HIS A 58 12.12 10.25 -14.02
CA HIS A 58 13.06 9.38 -14.71
C HIS A 58 13.45 8.20 -13.80
N ARG A 59 13.56 7.00 -14.37
CA ARG A 59 13.90 5.79 -13.60
C ARG A 59 15.28 5.89 -12.95
N SER A 60 16.21 6.60 -13.58
CA SER A 60 17.57 6.85 -13.08
C SER A 60 17.62 7.66 -11.78
N GLN A 61 16.57 8.43 -11.46
CA GLN A 61 16.48 9.21 -10.22
C GLN A 61 15.88 8.42 -9.04
N LYS A 62 15.32 7.24 -9.31
CA LYS A 62 14.74 6.38 -8.27
C LYS A 62 15.85 5.59 -7.57
N PRO A 63 15.71 5.27 -6.27
CA PRO A 63 16.71 4.49 -5.56
C PRO A 63 16.87 3.10 -6.18
N HIS A 64 17.99 2.44 -5.88
CA HIS A 64 18.33 1.11 -6.42
C HIS A 64 18.35 1.12 -7.96
N TRP A 65 19.09 2.06 -8.54
CA TRP A 65 19.39 2.11 -9.95
C TRP A 65 20.91 2.18 -10.12
N ASP A 66 21.48 1.18 -10.80
CA ASP A 66 22.88 1.18 -11.19
C ASP A 66 22.97 1.12 -12.72
N TYR A 67 23.57 2.14 -13.31
CA TYR A 67 23.71 2.26 -14.76
C TYR A 67 24.49 1.10 -15.37
N ASN A 68 25.61 0.70 -14.75
CA ASN A 68 26.47 -0.33 -15.32
C ASN A 68 25.79 -1.71 -15.29
N ALA A 69 25.14 -2.03 -14.17
CA ALA A 69 24.40 -3.28 -14.03
C ALA A 69 23.22 -3.37 -15.01
N GLU A 70 22.49 -2.27 -15.23
CA GLU A 70 21.36 -2.24 -16.16
C GLU A 70 21.78 -2.36 -17.62
N VAL A 71 22.89 -1.72 -18.01
CA VAL A 71 23.45 -1.86 -19.37
C VAL A 71 23.93 -3.30 -19.61
N GLN A 72 24.57 -3.93 -18.63
CA GLN A 72 24.98 -5.34 -18.76
C GLN A 72 23.76 -6.27 -18.83
N ALA A 73 22.76 -6.06 -17.97
CA ALA A 73 21.54 -6.86 -17.95
C ALA A 73 20.74 -6.72 -19.25
N PHE A 74 20.78 -5.55 -19.90
CA PHE A 74 20.15 -5.33 -21.21
C PHE A 74 20.68 -6.32 -22.26
N SER A 75 22.00 -6.48 -22.35
CA SER A 75 22.64 -7.44 -23.26
C SER A 75 22.19 -8.87 -22.97
N SER A 76 22.21 -9.27 -21.69
CA SER A 76 21.80 -10.62 -21.27
C SER A 76 20.33 -10.91 -21.57
N ARG A 77 19.43 -9.93 -21.44
CA ARG A 77 17.98 -10.11 -21.72
C ARG A 77 17.71 -10.33 -23.21
N LEU A 78 18.51 -9.73 -24.09
CA LEU A 78 18.38 -9.87 -25.54
C LEU A 78 19.13 -11.09 -26.09
N ASN A 79 19.92 -11.79 -25.26
CA ASN A 79 20.82 -12.87 -25.68
C ASN A 79 21.83 -12.44 -26.77
N GLU A 80 22.24 -11.17 -26.76
CA GLU A 80 23.18 -10.61 -27.73
C GLU A 80 24.44 -10.11 -27.02
N SER A 81 25.59 -10.30 -27.66
CA SER A 81 26.88 -9.79 -27.17
C SER A 81 27.14 -8.39 -27.73
N PHE A 82 26.95 -7.36 -26.89
CA PHE A 82 27.25 -5.98 -27.25
C PHE A 82 28.63 -5.56 -26.75
N ILE A 83 29.26 -4.63 -27.49
CA ILE A 83 30.42 -3.89 -26.98
C ILE A 83 29.90 -2.79 -26.05
N LEU A 84 30.15 -2.94 -24.75
CA LEU A 84 29.58 -2.06 -23.72
C LEU A 84 29.88 -0.58 -23.96
N GLU A 85 31.08 -0.24 -24.42
CA GLU A 85 31.46 1.15 -24.67
C GLU A 85 30.66 1.79 -25.81
N LEU A 86 30.41 1.05 -26.89
CA LEU A 86 29.55 1.52 -27.99
C LEU A 86 28.09 1.63 -27.57
N LEU A 87 27.63 0.71 -26.72
CA LEU A 87 26.27 0.74 -26.22
C LEU A 87 26.03 1.94 -25.28
N LYS A 88 27.01 2.24 -24.42
CA LYS A 88 26.98 3.44 -23.56
C LYS A 88 26.91 4.71 -24.38
N THR A 89 27.72 4.85 -25.42
CA THR A 89 27.68 6.04 -26.29
C THR A 89 26.38 6.13 -27.09
N ALA A 90 25.84 4.99 -27.55
CA ALA A 90 24.56 4.94 -28.26
C ALA A 90 23.37 5.41 -27.39
N PHE A 91 23.42 5.26 -26.07
CA PHE A 91 22.39 5.76 -25.17
C PHE A 91 22.46 7.28 -24.91
N VAL A 92 23.53 7.95 -25.32
CA VAL A 92 23.70 9.40 -25.12
C VAL A 92 23.07 10.16 -26.29
N ASN A 93 22.06 10.98 -25.97
CA ASN A 93 21.41 11.85 -26.95
C ASN A 93 22.09 13.25 -26.97
N PRO A 94 22.14 13.92 -28.13
CA PRO A 94 22.76 15.25 -28.25
C PRO A 94 22.05 16.32 -27.39
N CYS A 95 20.72 16.22 -27.23
CA CYS A 95 19.96 17.14 -26.37
C CYS A 95 20.34 17.01 -24.89
N TYR A 96 20.72 15.81 -24.44
CA TYR A 96 21.20 15.60 -23.09
C TYR A 96 22.55 16.29 -22.87
N LEU A 97 23.46 16.20 -23.84
CA LEU A 97 24.76 16.88 -23.79
C LEU A 97 24.60 18.40 -23.73
N GLN A 98 23.74 18.97 -24.57
CA GLN A 98 23.46 20.41 -24.56
C GLN A 98 22.90 20.88 -23.20
N ALA A 99 21.98 20.10 -22.62
CA ALA A 99 21.40 20.43 -21.31
C ALA A 99 22.40 20.32 -20.16
N GLU A 100 23.37 19.39 -20.23
CA GLU A 100 24.45 19.29 -19.25
C GLU A 100 25.49 20.41 -19.42
N LEU A 101 25.80 20.83 -20.64
CA LEU A 101 26.73 21.94 -20.91
C LEU A 101 26.15 23.31 -20.53
N ALA A 102 24.82 23.45 -20.60
CA ALA A 102 24.13 24.68 -20.22
C ALA A 102 23.85 24.80 -18.71
N ARG A 103 24.13 23.74 -17.93
CA ARG A 103 23.96 23.71 -16.48
C ARG A 103 25.17 24.32 -15.78
#